data_AF-A0A7S0NCM1-F1
#
_entry.id   AF-A0A7S0NCM1-F1
#
_cell.length_a   1.000
_cell.length_b   1.000
_cell.length_c   1.000
_cell.angle_alpha   90.00
_cell.angle_beta   90.00
_cell.angle_gamma   90.00
#
_symmetry.space_group_name_H-M   'P 1'
#
loop_
_entity.id
_entity.type
_entity.pdbx_description
1 polymer ?
#
loop_
_entity_poly.entity_id
_entity_poly.type
_entity_poly.pdbx_seq_one_letter_code
_entity_poly.pdbx_strand_id
1 'polypeptide(L)'
;PLSTSWTKETDSTGTASGSSCGQDQQEADRKMSLTSMGEYMKHPSTFVRSMCACRQPPGAQPATRMIAPSHLRPRQFEYHPTKPEELVIGTVNGEVIVLNHLTGSVLGQATAAGPPHSILGLCWLRLNDGLLISGSDSGNIQLYDVNLMKHNRTPTIYKYENFEHLTSLHIDCLDDKFLVSGYSNDVALYDLKVGKKIQTFKSLHSQHINVLKFANFSPSLFATSSFDKDVKMWDLREGANRPIFTCRSDQGNVMVCFSPDDRYLLSSAVDNEVRQYTAVDGRLTMKFDILSLGSEHNYTRSYYMNGSDYIISGSCEESVVRIYCARTGRFFRDFTIDRGSGPASLYVQSLRGDPFHPFHLSVLVAYNHPLAPSEMLEVNLLSRPDPMQVEPSYLAA
;
A
#
# COMPACT_ATOMS: atom_id res chain seq x y z
N PRO A 1 -12.94 -58.77 45.31
CA PRO A 1 -13.29 -60.16 45.69
C PRO A 1 -14.43 -60.68 44.79
N LEU A 2 -14.14 -61.75 44.04
CA LEU A 2 -15.02 -62.51 43.12
C LEU A 2 -15.34 -61.73 41.82
N SER A 3 -14.68 -61.87 40.66
CA SER A 3 -14.12 -63.01 39.89
C SER A 3 -15.12 -64.09 39.50
N THR A 4 -15.19 -64.34 38.18
CA THR A 4 -15.43 -65.59 37.41
C THR A 4 -16.54 -65.42 36.38
N SER A 5 -16.46 -65.86 35.13
CA SER A 5 -15.38 -66.40 34.30
C SER A 5 -16.00 -66.71 32.94
N TRP A 6 -15.28 -66.42 31.87
CA TRP A 6 -15.50 -66.98 30.54
C TRP A 6 -15.11 -68.47 30.51
N THR A 7 -15.80 -69.27 29.69
CA THR A 7 -15.30 -70.54 29.12
C THR A 7 -15.69 -70.55 27.64
N LYS A 8 -14.69 -70.58 26.75
CA LYS A 8 -14.20 -71.74 25.95
C LYS A 8 -14.99 -71.87 24.63
N GLU A 9 -14.41 -72.14 23.47
CA GLU A 9 -13.14 -72.79 23.14
C GLU A 9 -12.85 -72.59 21.62
N THR A 10 -11.58 -72.30 21.28
CA THR A 10 -10.70 -72.96 20.25
C THR A 10 -11.18 -73.19 18.80
N ASP A 11 -10.38 -73.13 17.73
CA ASP A 11 -8.94 -72.90 17.54
C ASP A 11 -8.60 -72.79 16.02
N SER A 12 -7.41 -72.22 15.76
CA SER A 12 -6.47 -72.50 14.64
C SER A 12 -6.78 -71.96 13.23
N THR A 13 -5.85 -71.40 12.42
CA THR A 13 -4.37 -71.23 12.45
C THR A 13 -3.91 -70.34 11.27
N GLY A 14 -2.89 -69.49 11.48
CA GLY A 14 -1.87 -69.00 10.49
C GLY A 14 -2.36 -68.08 9.34
N THR A 15 -1.67 -67.07 8.81
CA THR A 15 -0.26 -66.63 8.80
C THR A 15 -0.18 -65.17 8.25
N ALA A 16 0.98 -64.54 8.43
CA ALA A 16 1.29 -63.11 8.28
C ALA A 16 1.28 -62.48 6.86
N SER A 17 0.99 -61.17 6.80
CA SER A 17 1.60 -60.09 5.96
C SER A 17 0.67 -58.86 6.09
N GLY A 18 1.07 -57.62 6.43
CA GLY A 18 2.16 -56.84 5.85
C GLY A 18 1.60 -55.67 5.02
N SER A 19 1.33 -54.54 5.68
CA SER A 19 1.39 -53.14 5.21
C SER A 19 0.53 -52.58 4.05
N SER A 20 0.24 -51.28 4.22
CA SER A 20 -0.17 -50.21 3.28
C SER A 20 -1.62 -50.17 2.79
N CYS A 21 -2.48 -49.51 3.57
CA CYS A 21 -3.58 -48.73 3.02
C CYS A 21 -4.00 -47.67 4.04
N GLY A 22 -3.42 -46.47 3.94
CA GLY A 22 -3.67 -45.39 4.90
C GLY A 22 -3.07 -44.03 4.56
N GLN A 23 -2.41 -43.86 3.40
CA GLN A 23 -1.85 -42.57 2.99
C GLN A 23 -2.37 -42.04 1.64
N ASP A 24 -3.03 -42.85 0.81
CA ASP A 24 -3.46 -42.40 -0.52
C ASP A 24 -4.83 -41.68 -0.57
N GLN A 25 -5.60 -41.69 0.53
CA GLN A 25 -6.90 -40.98 0.57
C GLN A 25 -6.79 -39.52 1.02
N GLN A 26 -5.69 -39.11 1.68
CA GLN A 26 -5.47 -37.71 2.11
C GLN A 26 -4.75 -36.84 1.08
N GLU A 27 -4.17 -37.45 0.04
CA GLU A 27 -3.45 -36.74 -1.01
C GLU A 27 -4.33 -36.46 -2.25
N ALA A 28 -5.43 -37.20 -2.41
CA ALA A 28 -6.43 -36.96 -3.46
C ALA A 28 -7.37 -35.77 -3.15
N ASP A 29 -7.73 -35.56 -1.87
CA ASP A 29 -8.56 -34.43 -1.44
C ASP A 29 -7.77 -33.10 -1.35
N ARG A 30 -6.44 -33.16 -1.29
CA ARG A 30 -5.56 -31.98 -1.41
C ARG A 30 -5.36 -31.51 -2.85
N LYS A 31 -5.69 -32.33 -3.84
CA LYS A 31 -5.62 -31.99 -5.27
C LYS A 31 -6.95 -31.57 -5.89
N MET A 32 -8.08 -31.73 -5.19
CA MET A 32 -9.41 -31.36 -5.68
C MET A 32 -9.99 -30.06 -5.11
N SER A 33 -9.26 -29.30 -4.28
CA SER A 33 -9.69 -27.96 -3.81
C SER A 33 -8.97 -26.78 -4.47
N LEU A 34 -8.16 -27.03 -5.51
CA LEU A 34 -7.39 -26.01 -6.24
C LEU A 34 -7.97 -25.67 -7.63
N THR A 35 -9.14 -26.21 -7.98
CA THR A 35 -9.74 -26.05 -9.31
C THR A 35 -11.20 -25.57 -9.33
N SER A 36 -11.78 -25.15 -8.21
CA SER A 36 -13.15 -24.57 -8.21
C SER A 36 -13.32 -23.38 -7.26
N MET A 37 -12.50 -22.34 -7.41
CA MET A 37 -12.82 -20.96 -6.98
C MET A 37 -12.04 -19.97 -7.85
N GLY A 38 -12.20 -20.09 -9.16
CA GLY A 38 -11.47 -19.30 -10.16
C GLY A 38 -12.38 -18.55 -11.13
N GLU A 39 -13.50 -17.98 -10.65
CA GLU A 39 -14.36 -17.13 -11.46
C GLU A 39 -14.91 -15.93 -10.67
N TYR A 40 -14.04 -15.09 -10.10
CA TYR A 40 -14.41 -13.70 -9.82
C TYR A 40 -13.19 -12.79 -10.07
N MET A 41 -13.40 -11.77 -10.90
CA MET A 41 -12.43 -10.83 -11.48
C MET A 41 -11.36 -11.43 -12.42
N LYS A 42 -11.80 -12.03 -13.54
CA LYS A 42 -11.05 -11.84 -14.79
C LYS A 42 -11.23 -10.38 -15.19
N HIS A 43 -10.27 -9.53 -14.84
CA HIS A 43 -10.06 -8.32 -15.64
C HIS A 43 -9.85 -8.80 -17.09
N PRO A 44 -10.55 -8.22 -18.09
CA PRO A 44 -10.21 -8.52 -19.46
C PRO A 44 -8.73 -8.20 -19.60
N SER A 45 -7.96 -9.17 -20.10
CA SER A 45 -6.57 -8.96 -20.50
C SER A 45 -6.57 -7.96 -21.65
N THR A 46 -6.70 -6.68 -21.32
CA THR A 46 -6.37 -5.60 -22.22
C THR A 46 -4.88 -5.72 -22.44
N PHE A 47 -4.50 -6.16 -23.63
CA PHE A 47 -3.19 -5.87 -24.17
C PHE A 47 -3.05 -4.35 -24.18
N VAL A 48 -2.61 -3.76 -23.06
CA VAL A 48 -2.13 -2.39 -23.05
C VAL A 48 -0.92 -2.42 -23.94
N ARG A 49 -1.03 -1.77 -25.11
CA ARG A 49 0.07 -1.66 -26.06
C ARG A 49 1.27 -1.12 -25.28
N SER A 50 2.31 -1.95 -25.16
CA SER A 50 3.63 -1.48 -24.77
C SER A 50 3.97 -0.28 -25.65
N MET A 51 4.11 0.90 -25.04
CA MET A 51 4.25 2.17 -25.74
C MET A 51 5.65 2.38 -26.34
N CYS A 52 6.17 1.39 -27.07
CA CYS A 52 7.28 1.66 -27.99
C CYS A 52 6.91 2.69 -29.08
N ALA A 53 5.63 3.09 -29.20
CA ALA A 53 5.11 3.96 -30.25
C ALA A 53 4.86 5.44 -29.85
N CYS A 54 4.83 5.81 -28.56
CA CYS A 54 4.68 7.21 -28.16
C CYS A 54 6.07 7.85 -27.96
N ARG A 55 6.74 8.17 -29.08
CA ARG A 55 7.96 9.01 -29.05
C ARG A 55 7.58 10.42 -28.58
N GLN A 56 7.68 10.66 -27.28
CA GLN A 56 7.71 12.00 -26.71
C GLN A 56 9.14 12.54 -26.82
N PRO A 57 9.34 13.83 -27.12
CA PRO A 57 10.68 14.39 -27.17
C PRO A 57 11.35 14.28 -25.79
N PRO A 58 12.67 14.00 -25.75
CA PRO A 58 13.42 13.99 -24.49
C PRO A 58 13.22 15.31 -23.74
N GLY A 59 12.86 15.24 -22.45
CA GLY A 59 12.69 16.42 -21.59
C GLY A 59 11.32 17.10 -21.62
N ALA A 60 10.34 16.62 -22.39
CA ALA A 60 8.98 17.15 -22.30
C ALA A 60 8.35 16.83 -20.93
N GLN A 61 7.88 17.86 -20.22
CA GLN A 61 7.14 17.68 -18.97
C GLN A 61 5.72 17.17 -19.26
N PRO A 62 5.19 16.19 -18.50
CA PRO A 62 3.80 15.79 -18.60
C PRO A 62 2.88 16.92 -18.12
N ALA A 63 1.65 16.97 -18.63
CA ALA A 63 0.63 17.87 -18.12
C ALA A 63 0.27 17.53 -16.68
N THR A 64 0.19 18.57 -15.86
CA THR A 64 -0.17 18.49 -14.45
C THR A 64 -1.41 19.31 -14.15
N ARG A 65 -2.26 18.85 -13.24
CA ARG A 65 -3.47 19.55 -12.79
C ARG A 65 -3.59 19.48 -11.27
N MET A 66 -3.92 20.59 -10.63
CA MET A 66 -4.18 20.60 -9.20
C MET A 66 -5.57 20.02 -8.91
N ILE A 67 -5.67 19.06 -8.00
CA ILE A 67 -6.91 18.31 -7.74
C ILE A 67 -7.44 18.43 -6.31
N ALA A 68 -6.64 18.94 -5.38
CA ALA A 68 -7.09 19.28 -4.03
C ALA A 68 -6.81 20.77 -3.74
N PRO A 69 -7.77 21.51 -3.18
CA PRO A 69 -7.53 22.87 -2.70
C PRO A 69 -6.40 22.92 -1.66
N SER A 70 -5.50 23.88 -1.79
CA SER A 70 -4.30 24.04 -0.93
C SER A 70 -4.62 24.24 0.55
N HIS A 71 -5.78 24.83 0.87
CA HIS A 71 -6.21 25.07 2.24
C HIS A 71 -6.57 23.78 3.00
N LEU A 72 -6.85 22.66 2.31
CA LEU A 72 -7.17 21.38 2.94
C LEU A 72 -5.96 20.72 3.60
N ARG A 73 -4.74 21.14 3.25
CA ARG A 73 -3.48 20.60 3.78
C ARG A 73 -3.44 19.05 3.82
N PRO A 74 -3.65 18.37 2.68
CA PRO A 74 -3.58 16.91 2.60
C PRO A 74 -2.22 16.39 3.09
N ARG A 75 -2.24 15.22 3.75
CA ARG A 75 -1.08 14.50 4.29
C ARG A 75 -0.92 13.09 3.70
N GLN A 76 -2.05 12.43 3.44
CA GLN A 76 -2.16 11.09 2.88
C GLN A 76 -3.41 11.06 1.99
N PHE A 77 -3.41 10.24 0.95
CA PHE A 77 -4.59 10.04 0.11
C PHE A 77 -4.65 8.61 -0.42
N GLU A 78 -5.86 8.15 -0.75
CA GLU A 78 -6.11 6.88 -1.42
C GLU A 78 -7.28 7.03 -2.42
N TYR A 79 -7.12 6.49 -3.63
CA TYR A 79 -8.22 6.40 -4.60
C TYR A 79 -9.33 5.49 -4.07
N HIS A 80 -10.58 5.81 -4.41
CA HIS A 80 -11.70 4.91 -4.12
C HIS A 80 -11.51 3.58 -4.88
N PRO A 81 -11.79 2.41 -4.29
CA PRO A 81 -11.50 1.11 -4.91
C PRO A 81 -12.33 0.80 -6.16
N THR A 82 -13.52 1.41 -6.29
CA THR A 82 -14.50 1.12 -7.36
C THR A 82 -15.02 2.34 -8.14
N LYS A 83 -14.76 3.57 -7.69
CA LYS A 83 -15.32 4.82 -8.26
C LYS A 83 -14.19 5.66 -8.85
N PRO A 84 -14.03 5.71 -10.17
CA PRO A 84 -12.89 6.35 -10.84
C PRO A 84 -12.70 7.84 -10.56
N GLU A 85 -13.72 8.53 -10.10
CA GLU A 85 -13.73 9.96 -9.83
C GLU A 85 -13.47 10.31 -8.36
N GLU A 86 -13.61 9.35 -7.45
CA GLU A 86 -13.52 9.59 -6.01
C GLU A 86 -12.15 9.23 -5.44
N LEU A 87 -11.68 10.05 -4.51
CA LEU A 87 -10.59 9.71 -3.61
C LEU A 87 -10.86 10.25 -2.22
N VAL A 88 -10.15 9.73 -1.23
CA VAL A 88 -10.13 10.28 0.13
C VAL A 88 -8.77 10.87 0.43
N ILE A 89 -8.76 12.00 1.12
CA ILE A 89 -7.57 12.59 1.73
C ILE A 89 -7.71 12.59 3.24
N GLY A 90 -6.60 12.32 3.92
CA GLY A 90 -6.40 12.62 5.32
C GLY A 90 -5.53 13.86 5.45
N THR A 91 -5.89 14.80 6.32
CA THR A 91 -5.20 16.10 6.45
C THR A 91 -4.22 16.10 7.63
N VAL A 92 -3.31 17.08 7.64
CA VAL A 92 -2.42 17.33 8.79
C VAL A 92 -3.18 17.75 10.05
N ASN A 93 -4.44 18.18 9.91
CA ASN A 93 -5.28 18.66 11.01
C ASN A 93 -6.26 17.58 11.53
N GLY A 94 -6.21 16.35 11.01
CA GLY A 94 -7.08 15.26 11.48
C GLY A 94 -8.44 15.17 10.79
N GLU A 95 -8.58 15.83 9.64
CA GLU A 95 -9.78 15.74 8.82
C GLU A 95 -9.64 14.59 7.81
N VAL A 96 -10.75 13.91 7.56
CA VAL A 96 -10.92 12.91 6.50
C VAL A 96 -11.89 13.51 5.50
N ILE A 97 -11.45 13.72 4.27
CA ILE A 97 -12.22 14.45 3.26
C ILE A 97 -12.32 13.60 2.00
N VAL A 98 -13.55 13.39 1.53
CA VAL A 98 -13.85 12.68 0.29
C VAL A 98 -13.98 13.71 -0.82
N LEU A 99 -13.20 13.56 -1.88
CA LEU A 99 -13.12 14.48 -3.02
C LEU A 99 -13.54 13.77 -4.30
N ASN A 100 -14.21 14.51 -5.19
CA ASN A 100 -14.20 14.19 -6.60
C ASN A 100 -12.95 14.87 -7.20
N HIS A 101 -11.93 14.10 -7.55
CA HIS A 101 -10.67 14.68 -8.02
C HIS A 101 -10.72 15.10 -9.49
N LEU A 102 -11.73 14.67 -10.25
CA LEU A 102 -11.96 15.13 -11.61
C LEU A 102 -12.54 16.56 -11.63
N THR A 103 -13.36 16.92 -10.65
CA THR A 103 -13.96 18.26 -10.54
C THR A 103 -13.28 19.16 -9.50
N GLY A 104 -12.53 18.56 -8.56
CA GLY A 104 -11.96 19.24 -7.39
C GLY A 104 -12.99 19.52 -6.28
N SER A 105 -14.22 18.99 -6.38
CA SER A 105 -15.28 19.25 -5.41
C SER A 105 -15.16 18.37 -4.17
N VAL A 106 -15.32 18.96 -3.00
CA VAL A 106 -15.51 18.22 -1.73
C VAL A 106 -16.89 17.56 -1.74
N LEU A 107 -16.91 16.23 -1.60
CA LEU A 107 -18.14 15.45 -1.55
C LEU A 107 -18.64 15.27 -0.11
N GLY A 108 -17.73 15.14 0.84
CA GLY A 108 -18.03 14.97 2.25
C GLY A 108 -16.79 15.07 3.11
N GLN A 109 -16.95 15.37 4.39
CA GLN A 109 -15.83 15.50 5.33
C GLN A 109 -16.22 15.02 6.73
N ALA A 110 -15.23 14.56 7.47
CA ALA A 110 -15.34 14.20 8.87
C ALA A 110 -14.10 14.67 9.63
N THR A 111 -14.29 15.06 10.88
CA THR A 111 -13.20 15.43 11.78
C THR A 111 -13.31 14.59 13.03
N ALA A 112 -12.20 14.00 13.46
CA ALA A 112 -12.15 13.31 14.74
C ALA A 112 -12.38 14.32 15.88
N ALA A 113 -13.21 13.95 16.87
CA ALA A 113 -13.34 14.74 18.09
C ALA A 113 -12.03 14.71 18.90
N GLY A 114 -11.50 15.88 19.26
CA GLY A 114 -10.25 16.03 20.01
C GLY A 114 -9.30 17.03 19.37
N PRO A 115 -8.05 17.14 19.87
CA PRO A 115 -7.03 17.97 19.25
C PRO A 115 -6.72 17.53 17.81
N PRO A 116 -6.32 18.46 16.91
CA PRO A 116 -5.96 18.13 15.55
C PRO A 116 -4.68 17.27 15.53
N HIS A 117 -4.74 16.16 14.82
CA HIS A 117 -3.66 15.17 14.72
C HIS A 117 -3.56 14.66 13.29
N SER A 118 -2.34 14.54 12.77
CA SER A 118 -2.12 14.25 11.35
C SER A 118 -2.65 12.87 10.98
N ILE A 119 -3.43 12.74 9.91
CA ILE A 119 -3.87 11.43 9.41
C ILE A 119 -2.73 10.77 8.63
N LEU A 120 -2.24 9.64 9.15
CA LEU A 120 -1.13 8.88 8.57
C LEU A 120 -1.58 7.52 8.02
N GLY A 121 -2.60 6.92 8.62
CA GLY A 121 -3.27 5.71 8.14
C GLY A 121 -4.59 6.06 7.45
N LEU A 122 -4.80 5.55 6.23
CA LEU A 122 -6.02 5.73 5.48
C LEU A 122 -6.24 4.51 4.59
N CYS A 123 -7.38 3.84 4.72
CA CYS A 123 -7.65 2.61 3.98
C CYS A 123 -9.15 2.44 3.75
N TRP A 124 -9.54 2.22 2.49
CA TRP A 124 -10.90 1.84 2.14
C TRP A 124 -11.15 0.37 2.49
N LEU A 125 -12.37 0.06 2.90
CA LEU A 125 -12.85 -1.31 2.92
C LEU A 125 -13.05 -1.80 1.47
N ARG A 126 -12.66 -3.03 1.19
CA ARG A 126 -12.65 -3.60 -0.16
C ARG A 126 -13.99 -4.21 -0.56
N LEU A 127 -14.66 -4.90 0.37
CA LEU A 127 -15.96 -5.52 0.21
C LEU A 127 -17.11 -4.55 0.51
N ASN A 128 -16.86 -3.54 1.35
CA ASN A 128 -17.80 -2.45 1.61
C ASN A 128 -17.17 -1.10 1.31
N ASP A 129 -17.13 -0.75 0.02
CA ASP A 129 -16.47 0.45 -0.51
C ASP A 129 -17.10 1.79 -0.05
N GLY A 130 -18.24 1.75 0.64
CA GLY A 130 -18.83 2.91 1.32
C GLY A 130 -18.20 3.22 2.68
N LEU A 131 -17.28 2.38 3.17
CA LEU A 131 -16.63 2.54 4.45
C LEU A 131 -15.12 2.74 4.30
N LEU A 132 -14.53 3.50 5.21
CA LEU A 132 -13.08 3.66 5.30
C LEU A 132 -12.63 3.76 6.76
N ILE A 133 -11.41 3.33 7.03
CA ILE A 133 -10.74 3.50 8.31
C ILE A 133 -9.63 4.54 8.20
N SER A 134 -9.47 5.36 9.23
CA SER A 134 -8.34 6.27 9.38
C SER A 134 -7.59 6.03 10.68
N GLY A 135 -6.32 6.41 10.68
CA GLY A 135 -5.43 6.40 11.84
C GLY A 135 -4.61 7.69 11.91
N SER A 136 -4.65 8.38 13.05
CA SER A 136 -3.85 9.60 13.28
C SER A 136 -2.50 9.31 13.94
N ASP A 137 -1.56 10.25 13.85
CA ASP A 137 -0.25 10.18 14.52
C ASP A 137 -0.33 10.05 16.06
N SER A 138 -1.39 10.54 16.68
CA SER A 138 -1.70 10.33 18.11
C SER A 138 -2.25 8.93 18.43
N GLY A 139 -2.50 8.11 17.41
CA GLY A 139 -3.01 6.76 17.55
C GLY A 139 -4.52 6.62 17.57
N ASN A 140 -5.28 7.69 17.33
CA ASN A 140 -6.73 7.58 17.20
C ASN A 140 -7.07 6.82 15.92
N ILE A 141 -7.89 5.78 16.04
CA ILE A 141 -8.31 4.93 14.92
C ILE A 141 -9.83 4.94 14.83
N GLN A 142 -10.37 5.26 13.65
CA GLN A 142 -11.82 5.43 13.45
C GLN A 142 -12.30 4.83 12.13
N LEU A 143 -13.47 4.20 12.17
CA LEU A 143 -14.22 3.74 10.99
C LEU A 143 -15.30 4.76 10.65
N TYR A 144 -15.39 5.14 9.37
CA TYR A 144 -16.34 6.11 8.84
C TYR A 144 -17.25 5.49 7.79
N ASP A 145 -18.49 5.96 7.74
CA ASP A 145 -19.40 5.78 6.61
C ASP A 145 -19.38 7.03 5.72
N VAL A 146 -18.98 6.82 4.47
CA VAL A 146 -18.81 7.87 3.47
C VAL A 146 -20.13 8.47 3.00
N ASN A 147 -21.20 7.68 2.97
CA ASN A 147 -22.51 8.21 2.61
C ASN A 147 -23.02 9.16 3.70
N LEU A 148 -22.76 8.83 4.98
CA LEU A 148 -23.05 9.75 6.08
C LEU A 148 -22.23 11.03 6.00
N MET A 149 -20.94 10.94 5.62
CA MET A 149 -20.09 12.12 5.37
C MET A 149 -20.68 13.03 4.28
N LYS A 150 -21.10 12.44 3.16
CA LYS A 150 -21.67 13.18 2.01
C LYS A 150 -23.01 13.86 2.32
N HIS A 151 -23.74 13.34 3.31
CA HIS A 151 -25.01 13.90 3.77
C HIS A 151 -24.89 14.77 5.03
N ASN A 152 -23.67 15.16 5.43
CA ASN A 152 -23.40 15.96 6.63
C ASN A 152 -24.03 15.36 7.91
N ARG A 153 -24.03 14.03 8.03
CA ARG A 153 -24.47 13.29 9.22
C ARG A 153 -23.25 12.83 10.02
N THR A 154 -23.47 12.38 11.26
CA THR A 154 -22.43 11.79 12.11
C THR A 154 -21.80 10.58 11.43
N PRO A 155 -20.57 10.67 10.91
CA PRO A 155 -20.04 9.65 10.00
C PRO A 155 -19.24 8.57 10.70
N THR A 156 -18.74 8.84 11.91
CA THR A 156 -17.97 7.87 12.71
C THR A 156 -18.88 6.73 13.15
N ILE A 157 -18.62 5.54 12.62
CA ILE A 157 -19.32 4.30 12.98
C ILE A 157 -18.70 3.69 14.23
N TYR A 158 -17.38 3.69 14.32
CA TYR A 158 -16.67 3.08 15.44
C TYR A 158 -15.34 3.79 15.74
N LYS A 159 -14.96 3.80 17.02
CA LYS A 159 -13.65 4.26 17.50
C LYS A 159 -12.93 3.10 18.16
N TYR A 160 -11.75 2.75 17.66
CA TYR A 160 -10.98 1.60 18.15
C TYR A 160 -10.01 2.04 19.25
N GLU A 161 -9.48 1.06 20.00
CA GLU A 161 -8.44 1.30 20.99
C GLU A 161 -7.19 1.91 20.33
N ASN A 162 -6.67 2.97 20.93
CA ASN A 162 -5.55 3.73 20.38
C ASN A 162 -4.27 2.90 20.21
N PHE A 163 -3.48 3.26 19.19
CA PHE A 163 -2.12 2.77 19.00
C PHE A 163 -1.16 3.94 18.90
N GLU A 164 -0.39 4.20 19.97
CA GLU A 164 0.46 5.39 20.06
C GLU A 164 1.46 5.51 18.90
N HIS A 165 1.66 6.74 18.42
CA HIS A 165 2.60 7.10 17.35
C HIS A 165 2.41 6.30 16.05
N LEU A 166 1.16 6.04 15.67
CA LEU A 166 0.79 5.31 14.45
C LEU A 166 1.45 5.90 13.21
N THR A 167 2.07 5.05 12.41
CA THR A 167 2.74 5.39 11.13
C THR A 167 2.04 4.75 9.95
N SER A 168 1.36 3.61 10.16
CA SER A 168 0.70 2.85 9.10
C SER A 168 -0.48 2.07 9.62
N LEU A 169 -1.50 1.93 8.77
CA LEU A 169 -2.69 1.13 9.00
C LEU A 169 -3.12 0.48 7.68
N HIS A 170 -3.49 -0.80 7.71
CA HIS A 170 -4.01 -1.50 6.54
C HIS A 170 -5.06 -2.56 6.91
N ILE A 171 -6.15 -2.61 6.12
CA ILE A 171 -7.20 -3.64 6.23
C ILE A 171 -6.79 -4.87 5.42
N ASP A 172 -7.23 -6.05 5.84
CA ASP A 172 -7.05 -7.30 5.11
C ASP A 172 -8.01 -7.41 3.91
N CYS A 173 -7.82 -8.39 3.03
CA CYS A 173 -8.66 -8.51 1.84
C CYS A 173 -10.10 -8.97 2.11
N LEU A 174 -10.44 -9.37 3.35
CA LEU A 174 -11.78 -9.81 3.74
C LEU A 174 -12.57 -8.77 4.56
N ASP A 175 -12.02 -7.57 4.77
CA ASP A 175 -12.60 -6.53 5.62
C ASP A 175 -13.02 -7.04 7.00
N ASP A 176 -12.22 -7.92 7.60
CA ASP A 176 -12.50 -8.48 8.91
C ASP A 176 -11.47 -8.06 9.96
N LYS A 177 -10.25 -7.73 9.52
CA LYS A 177 -9.14 -7.34 10.39
C LYS A 177 -8.37 -6.19 9.78
N PHE A 178 -7.71 -5.44 10.65
CA PHE A 178 -6.71 -4.47 10.22
C PHE A 178 -5.49 -4.54 11.13
N LEU A 179 -4.36 -4.16 10.56
CA LEU A 179 -3.08 -4.07 11.25
C LEU A 179 -2.69 -2.61 11.41
N VAL A 180 -1.97 -2.32 12.48
CA VAL A 180 -1.43 -1.00 12.80
C VAL A 180 0.02 -1.11 13.24
N SER A 181 0.88 -0.24 12.71
CA SER A 181 2.25 0.01 13.23
C SER A 181 2.43 1.48 13.58
N GLY A 182 3.53 1.78 14.28
CA GLY A 182 3.89 3.14 14.67
C GLY A 182 5.40 3.33 14.78
N TYR A 183 5.80 4.39 15.48
CA TYR A 183 7.20 4.61 15.93
C TYR A 183 7.62 3.62 17.03
N SER A 184 7.21 2.36 16.91
CA SER A 184 7.61 1.21 17.71
C SER A 184 8.00 0.07 16.78
N ASN A 185 8.56 -0.98 17.35
CA ASN A 185 8.86 -2.22 16.65
C ASN A 185 7.75 -3.27 16.79
N ASP A 186 6.56 -2.85 17.21
CA ASP A 186 5.40 -3.70 17.44
C ASP A 186 4.35 -3.50 16.33
N VAL A 187 3.52 -4.53 16.13
CA VAL A 187 2.34 -4.45 15.26
C VAL A 187 1.12 -4.90 16.03
N ALA A 188 0.04 -4.14 16.00
CA ALA A 188 -1.24 -4.52 16.58
C ALA A 188 -2.22 -5.00 15.51
N LEU A 189 -2.92 -6.09 15.82
CA LEU A 189 -4.00 -6.67 15.03
C LEU A 189 -5.32 -6.37 15.72
N TYR A 190 -6.29 -5.89 14.94
CA TYR A 190 -7.63 -5.54 15.41
C TYR A 190 -8.69 -6.30 14.64
N ASP A 191 -9.78 -6.62 15.33
CA ASP A 191 -11.02 -7.09 14.71
C ASP A 191 -11.83 -5.88 14.27
N LEU A 192 -12.10 -5.78 12.97
CA LEU A 192 -12.82 -4.65 12.39
C LEU A 192 -14.29 -4.63 12.83
N LYS A 193 -14.91 -5.82 12.99
CA LYS A 193 -16.35 -6.00 13.27
C LYS A 193 -16.67 -5.89 14.75
N VAL A 194 -15.85 -6.51 15.59
CA VAL A 194 -15.99 -6.53 17.05
C VAL A 194 -15.43 -5.25 17.67
N GLY A 195 -14.52 -4.57 16.97
CA GLY A 195 -13.99 -3.29 17.43
C GLY A 195 -12.97 -3.42 18.56
N LYS A 196 -12.24 -4.53 18.59
CA LYS A 196 -11.28 -4.85 19.67
C LYS A 196 -9.90 -5.16 19.10
N LYS A 197 -8.86 -4.77 19.84
CA LYS A 197 -7.50 -5.24 19.61
C LYS A 197 -7.44 -6.73 19.95
N ILE A 198 -7.08 -7.56 18.97
CA ILE A 198 -6.97 -9.02 19.11
C ILE A 198 -5.64 -9.35 19.76
N GLN A 199 -4.54 -8.81 19.21
CA GLN A 199 -3.19 -9.17 19.61
C GLN A 199 -2.23 -8.03 19.29
N THR A 200 -1.15 -7.93 20.07
CA THR A 200 0.03 -7.14 19.68
C THR A 200 1.21 -8.07 19.51
N PHE A 201 1.75 -8.12 18.30
CA PHE A 201 2.99 -8.82 18.01
C PHE A 201 4.16 -7.92 18.41
N LYS A 202 4.97 -8.42 19.34
CA LYS A 202 6.03 -7.62 19.97
C LYS A 202 7.37 -7.83 19.28
N SER A 203 8.14 -6.76 19.14
CA SER A 203 9.54 -6.81 18.68
C SER A 203 9.73 -7.51 17.32
N LEU A 204 8.89 -7.18 16.34
CA LEU A 204 8.99 -7.70 14.98
C LEU A 204 10.27 -7.22 14.27
N HIS A 205 10.76 -6.05 14.67
CA HIS A 205 11.95 -5.38 14.14
C HIS A 205 12.85 -4.88 15.28
N SER A 206 14.10 -4.52 14.96
CA SER A 206 15.02 -3.91 15.94
C SER A 206 14.95 -2.38 15.96
N GLN A 207 14.23 -1.78 15.02
CA GLN A 207 13.89 -0.36 14.98
C GLN A 207 12.42 -0.18 14.60
N HIS A 208 11.98 1.08 14.52
CA HIS A 208 10.59 1.40 14.24
C HIS A 208 10.12 0.92 12.86
N ILE A 209 8.86 0.50 12.78
CA ILE A 209 8.20 0.04 11.56
C ILE A 209 7.50 1.23 10.91
N ASN A 210 7.93 1.60 9.71
CA ASN A 210 7.35 2.76 9.04
C ASN A 210 6.06 2.41 8.30
N VAL A 211 6.03 1.27 7.60
CA VAL A 211 4.87 0.82 6.84
C VAL A 211 4.64 -0.68 7.02
N LEU A 212 3.37 -1.04 7.15
CA LEU A 212 2.89 -2.41 6.97
C LEU A 212 1.82 -2.46 5.88
N LYS A 213 1.69 -3.61 5.22
CA LYS A 213 0.65 -3.88 4.22
C LYS A 213 0.24 -5.34 4.27
N PHE A 214 -1.07 -5.60 4.26
CA PHE A 214 -1.58 -6.93 3.91
C PHE A 214 -1.32 -7.23 2.43
N ALA A 215 -1.22 -8.52 2.12
CA ALA A 215 -1.32 -9.00 0.75
C ALA A 215 -2.72 -8.70 0.18
N ASN A 216 -2.83 -8.54 -1.14
CA ASN A 216 -4.08 -8.17 -1.79
C ASN A 216 -5.10 -9.32 -1.86
N PHE A 217 -4.66 -10.58 -1.83
CA PHE A 217 -5.53 -11.76 -1.96
C PHE A 217 -5.38 -12.78 -0.84
N SER A 218 -4.44 -12.58 0.07
CA SER A 218 -4.28 -13.43 1.25
C SER A 218 -4.55 -12.63 2.53
N PRO A 219 -5.59 -12.98 3.32
CA PRO A 219 -5.96 -12.24 4.52
C PRO A 219 -5.00 -12.47 5.69
N SER A 220 -4.11 -13.45 5.59
CA SER A 220 -3.16 -13.77 6.68
C SER A 220 -1.74 -13.29 6.41
N LEU A 221 -1.40 -12.96 5.17
CA LEU A 221 -0.06 -12.53 4.80
C LEU A 221 0.06 -11.02 4.85
N PHE A 222 1.13 -10.54 5.46
CA PHE A 222 1.45 -9.12 5.49
C PHE A 222 2.96 -8.91 5.48
N ALA A 223 3.38 -7.77 4.95
CA ALA A 223 4.77 -7.33 4.96
C ALA A 223 4.95 -6.10 5.85
N THR A 224 6.09 -6.02 6.52
CA THR A 224 6.52 -4.85 7.30
C THR A 224 7.82 -4.31 6.75
N SER A 225 7.99 -2.98 6.79
CA SER A 225 9.22 -2.28 6.42
C SER A 225 9.69 -1.42 7.59
N SER A 226 10.97 -1.51 7.91
CA SER A 226 11.55 -0.85 9.08
C SER A 226 12.87 -0.16 8.77
N PHE A 227 13.18 0.85 9.60
CA PHE A 227 14.47 1.51 9.61
C PHE A 227 15.63 0.62 10.08
N ASP A 228 15.36 -0.60 10.58
CA ASP A 228 16.40 -1.62 10.80
C ASP A 228 16.98 -2.23 9.50
N LYS A 229 16.55 -1.68 8.35
CA LYS A 229 16.94 -2.04 6.98
C LYS A 229 16.30 -3.31 6.46
N ASP A 230 15.36 -3.90 7.22
CA ASP A 230 14.67 -5.11 6.79
C ASP A 230 13.25 -4.82 6.29
N VAL A 231 12.85 -5.60 5.30
CA VAL A 231 11.46 -5.91 4.97
C VAL A 231 11.21 -7.35 5.37
N LYS A 232 10.17 -7.60 6.15
CA LYS A 232 9.83 -8.94 6.64
C LYS A 232 8.44 -9.35 6.17
N MET A 233 8.31 -10.59 5.71
CA MET A 233 7.03 -11.21 5.39
C MET A 233 6.55 -12.05 6.57
N TRP A 234 5.27 -11.96 6.90
CA TRP A 234 4.67 -12.62 8.05
C TRP A 234 3.40 -13.37 7.66
N ASP A 235 3.06 -14.37 8.47
CA ASP A 235 1.78 -15.09 8.40
C ASP A 235 1.09 -15.05 9.76
N LEU A 236 -0.13 -14.50 9.80
CA LEU A 236 -0.96 -14.48 10.99
C LEU A 236 -1.32 -15.89 11.49
N ARG A 237 -1.33 -16.90 10.61
CA ARG A 237 -1.60 -18.31 11.00
C ARG A 237 -0.49 -18.90 11.86
N GLU A 238 0.73 -18.39 11.70
CA GLU A 238 1.92 -18.78 12.48
C GLU A 238 2.13 -17.87 13.70
N GLY A 239 1.14 -17.00 14.00
CA GLY A 239 1.17 -16.04 15.10
C GLY A 239 2.21 -14.94 14.96
N ALA A 240 2.77 -14.73 13.76
CA ALA A 240 3.87 -13.80 13.48
C ALA A 240 5.09 -13.94 14.44
N ASN A 241 5.36 -15.16 14.92
CA ASN A 241 6.50 -15.43 15.83
C ASN A 241 7.86 -15.34 15.14
N ARG A 242 7.91 -15.67 13.84
CA ARG A 242 9.08 -15.55 12.97
C ARG A 242 8.63 -15.10 11.58
N PRO A 243 9.45 -14.32 10.86
CA PRO A 243 9.13 -13.99 9.49
C PRO A 243 9.25 -15.24 8.60
N ILE A 244 8.43 -15.32 7.56
CA ILE A 244 8.56 -16.31 6.48
C ILE A 244 9.91 -16.13 5.80
N PHE A 245 10.27 -14.88 5.51
CA PHE A 245 11.58 -14.48 5.03
C PHE A 245 11.84 -13.01 5.41
N THR A 246 13.13 -12.64 5.34
CA THR A 246 13.61 -11.28 5.54
C THR A 246 14.40 -10.85 4.31
N CYS A 247 14.05 -9.69 3.76
CA CYS A 247 14.78 -9.02 2.69
C CYS A 247 15.49 -7.79 3.27
N ARG A 248 16.77 -7.63 2.97
CA ARG A 248 17.58 -6.53 3.54
C ARG A 248 17.96 -5.50 2.48
N SER A 249 17.82 -4.24 2.82
CA SER A 249 18.26 -3.07 2.03
C SER A 249 19.58 -2.52 2.60
N ASP A 250 20.25 -1.66 1.84
CA ASP A 250 21.49 -1.01 2.28
C ASP A 250 21.18 0.11 3.31
N GLN A 251 20.01 0.75 3.19
CA GLN A 251 19.49 1.75 4.12
C GLN A 251 18.14 1.35 4.77
N GLY A 252 17.67 2.16 5.73
CA GLY A 252 16.40 1.95 6.41
C GLY A 252 15.22 1.94 5.43
N ASN A 253 14.34 0.93 5.50
CA ASN A 253 13.20 0.83 4.60
C ASN A 253 12.09 1.80 5.02
N VAL A 254 11.60 2.56 4.04
CA VAL A 254 10.56 3.58 4.19
C VAL A 254 9.21 3.04 3.75
N MET A 255 9.16 2.16 2.75
CA MET A 255 7.93 1.64 2.18
C MET A 255 8.05 0.17 1.84
N VAL A 256 6.94 -0.55 1.95
CA VAL A 256 6.71 -1.82 1.27
C VAL A 256 5.31 -1.82 0.66
N CYS A 257 5.16 -2.36 -0.55
CA CYS A 257 3.86 -2.68 -1.12
C CYS A 257 3.91 -3.99 -1.93
N PHE A 258 2.78 -4.68 -2.01
CA PHE A 258 2.61 -5.82 -2.91
C PHE A 258 2.33 -5.32 -4.34
N SER A 259 2.80 -6.05 -5.35
CA SER A 259 2.26 -5.90 -6.70
C SER A 259 0.77 -6.24 -6.69
N PRO A 260 -0.05 -5.67 -7.60
CA PRO A 260 -1.49 -5.91 -7.59
C PRO A 260 -1.93 -7.38 -7.76
N ASP A 261 -1.01 -8.26 -8.16
CA ASP A 261 -1.19 -9.70 -8.31
C ASP A 261 -0.52 -10.53 -7.20
N ASP A 262 -0.02 -9.88 -6.13
CA ASP A 262 0.73 -10.47 -5.01
C ASP A 262 1.97 -11.29 -5.39
N ARG A 263 2.47 -11.18 -6.63
CA ARG A 263 3.66 -11.94 -7.05
C ARG A 263 4.97 -11.34 -6.54
N TYR A 264 4.98 -10.03 -6.30
CA TYR A 264 6.18 -9.30 -5.91
C TYR A 264 5.93 -8.38 -4.72
N LEU A 265 6.98 -8.19 -3.91
CA LEU A 265 7.09 -7.09 -2.97
C LEU A 265 7.99 -6.01 -3.58
N LEU A 266 7.56 -4.76 -3.54
CA LEU A 266 8.38 -3.60 -3.83
C LEU A 266 8.74 -2.91 -2.52
N SER A 267 10.03 -2.75 -2.26
CA SER A 267 10.54 -1.98 -1.13
C SER A 267 11.22 -0.70 -1.62
N SER A 268 11.02 0.41 -0.91
CA SER A 268 11.84 1.60 -1.08
C SER A 268 12.43 2.03 0.27
N ALA A 269 13.72 2.33 0.26
CA ALA A 269 14.50 2.73 1.41
C ALA A 269 14.99 4.18 1.26
N VAL A 270 15.74 4.66 2.25
CA VAL A 270 16.39 5.98 2.18
C VAL A 270 17.36 6.03 0.99
N ASP A 271 17.51 7.21 0.41
CA ASP A 271 18.46 7.55 -0.65
C ASP A 271 18.23 6.80 -1.97
N ASN A 272 16.96 6.75 -2.39
CA ASN A 272 16.51 6.20 -3.68
C ASN A 272 16.76 4.72 -3.91
N GLU A 273 17.09 3.97 -2.86
CA GLU A 273 17.21 2.52 -2.97
C GLU A 273 15.82 1.88 -3.13
N VAL A 274 15.57 1.29 -4.30
CA VAL A 274 14.32 0.58 -4.60
C VAL A 274 14.63 -0.83 -5.08
N ARG A 275 14.00 -1.82 -4.44
CA ARG A 275 14.22 -3.25 -4.71
C ARG A 275 12.88 -3.98 -4.87
N GLN A 276 12.86 -4.97 -5.75
CA GLN A 276 11.72 -5.86 -5.96
C GLN A 276 12.10 -7.30 -5.61
N TYR A 277 11.26 -7.96 -4.82
CA TYR A 277 11.45 -9.35 -4.41
C TYR A 277 10.26 -10.21 -4.85
N THR A 278 10.46 -11.50 -5.07
CA THR A 278 9.34 -12.46 -5.16
C THR A 278 8.61 -12.51 -3.82
N ALA A 279 7.29 -12.41 -3.83
CA ALA A 279 6.51 -12.45 -2.59
C ALA A 279 6.43 -13.85 -1.96
N VAL A 280 6.69 -14.91 -2.75
CA VAL A 280 6.62 -16.29 -2.27
C VAL A 280 7.80 -16.69 -1.38
N ASP A 281 8.97 -16.10 -1.58
CA ASP A 281 10.21 -16.50 -0.88
C ASP A 281 11.27 -15.41 -0.71
N GLY A 282 10.98 -14.17 -1.07
CA GLY A 282 11.88 -13.04 -0.82
C GLY A 282 13.11 -12.96 -1.71
N ARG A 283 13.17 -13.72 -2.81
CA ARG A 283 14.29 -13.64 -3.76
C ARG A 283 14.30 -12.29 -4.46
N LEU A 284 15.44 -11.60 -4.43
CA LEU A 284 15.63 -10.34 -5.16
C LEU A 284 15.49 -10.59 -6.66
N THR A 285 14.61 -9.82 -7.30
CA THR A 285 14.33 -9.89 -8.75
C THR A 285 14.76 -8.64 -9.49
N MET A 286 14.75 -7.48 -8.82
CA MET A 286 15.15 -6.21 -9.40
C MET A 286 15.81 -5.33 -8.34
N LYS A 287 16.93 -4.70 -8.69
CA LYS A 287 17.43 -3.49 -8.05
C LYS A 287 17.28 -2.38 -9.09
N PHE A 288 16.47 -1.38 -8.80
CA PHE A 288 16.24 -0.30 -9.76
C PHE A 288 17.40 0.69 -9.68
N ASP A 289 18.01 1.00 -10.82
CA ASP A 289 19.12 1.97 -10.92
C ASP A 289 18.56 3.41 -10.87
N ILE A 290 18.04 3.78 -9.70
CA ILE A 290 17.67 5.16 -9.37
C ILE A 290 18.90 5.82 -8.76
N LEU A 291 19.29 6.96 -9.31
CA LEU A 291 20.47 7.70 -8.86
C LEU A 291 20.32 8.05 -7.37
N SER A 292 21.17 7.45 -6.53
CA SER A 292 21.36 7.86 -5.14
C SER A 292 22.08 9.21 -5.13
N LEU A 293 21.64 10.10 -4.24
CA LEU A 293 22.25 11.41 -4.05
C LEU A 293 23.14 11.45 -2.79
N GLY A 294 23.25 10.34 -2.07
CA GLY A 294 24.01 10.24 -0.83
C GLY A 294 23.35 10.96 0.34
N SER A 295 22.03 11.22 0.27
CA SER A 295 21.32 11.95 1.32
C SER A 295 20.84 11.02 2.44
N GLU A 296 21.15 11.36 3.68
CA GLU A 296 20.70 10.62 4.87
C GLU A 296 19.20 10.79 5.18
N HIS A 297 18.55 11.79 4.58
CA HIS A 297 17.16 12.15 4.90
C HIS A 297 16.24 12.10 3.70
N ASN A 298 16.70 11.54 2.57
CA ASN A 298 15.88 11.38 1.38
C ASN A 298 15.00 10.12 1.46
N TYR A 299 13.84 10.24 2.10
CA TYR A 299 12.87 9.15 2.25
C TYR A 299 12.14 8.86 0.93
N THR A 300 12.53 7.78 0.25
CA THR A 300 11.93 7.36 -1.03
C THR A 300 10.65 6.57 -0.84
N ARG A 301 9.64 6.87 -1.64
CA ARG A 301 8.35 6.18 -1.71
C ARG A 301 8.15 5.65 -3.11
N SER A 302 7.91 4.34 -3.23
CA SER A 302 7.66 3.72 -4.53
C SER A 302 6.41 2.83 -4.53
N TYR A 303 5.68 2.85 -5.65
CA TYR A 303 4.44 2.09 -5.86
C TYR A 303 4.40 1.53 -7.28
N TYR A 304 3.62 0.46 -7.48
CA TYR A 304 3.28 0.01 -8.82
C TYR A 304 2.25 0.94 -9.47
N MET A 305 2.29 1.02 -10.79
CA MET A 305 1.29 1.70 -11.61
C MET A 305 0.97 0.87 -12.87
N ASN A 306 -0.19 1.14 -13.46
CA ASN A 306 -0.68 0.43 -14.64
C ASN A 306 -0.65 -1.10 -14.42
N GLY A 307 -1.33 -1.54 -13.37
CA GLY A 307 -1.18 -2.90 -12.84
C GLY A 307 0.21 -3.08 -12.23
N SER A 308 1.04 -3.94 -12.84
CA SER A 308 2.41 -4.22 -12.39
C SER A 308 3.45 -3.94 -13.47
N ASP A 309 3.11 -3.15 -14.49
CA ASP A 309 4.01 -2.90 -15.62
C ASP A 309 5.15 -1.93 -15.28
N TYR A 310 4.85 -0.94 -14.43
CA TYR A 310 5.77 0.12 -14.04
C TYR A 310 5.77 0.34 -12.53
N ILE A 311 6.89 0.90 -12.04
CA ILE A 311 6.96 1.52 -10.73
C ILE A 311 7.07 3.03 -10.89
N ILE A 312 6.49 3.75 -9.93
CA ILE A 312 6.67 5.19 -9.72
C ILE A 312 7.46 5.39 -8.45
N SER A 313 8.41 6.33 -8.46
CA SER A 313 9.27 6.61 -7.32
C SER A 313 9.48 8.10 -7.15
N GLY A 314 9.28 8.60 -5.93
CA GLY A 314 9.54 9.98 -5.54
C GLY A 314 10.05 10.04 -4.11
N SER A 315 10.81 11.08 -3.79
CA SER A 315 11.57 11.16 -2.55
C SER A 315 11.42 12.54 -1.90
N CYS A 316 11.72 12.64 -0.60
CA CYS A 316 11.40 13.85 0.15
C CYS A 316 12.46 14.97 0.09
N GLU A 317 13.55 14.79 -0.66
CA GLU A 317 14.51 15.87 -0.92
C GLU A 317 14.68 16.17 -2.42
N GLU A 318 13.80 15.59 -3.23
CA GLU A 318 13.83 15.71 -4.68
C GLU A 318 12.48 16.15 -5.22
N SER A 319 12.52 17.10 -6.15
CA SER A 319 11.34 17.55 -6.89
C SER A 319 11.00 16.66 -8.09
N VAL A 320 11.74 15.58 -8.32
CA VAL A 320 11.55 14.70 -9.48
C VAL A 320 10.88 13.39 -9.09
N VAL A 321 9.91 12.98 -9.89
CA VAL A 321 9.30 11.65 -9.83
C VAL A 321 9.76 10.85 -11.04
N ARG A 322 10.23 9.63 -10.79
CA ARG A 322 10.81 8.75 -11.82
C ARG A 322 9.96 7.50 -11.99
N ILE A 323 9.85 7.04 -13.23
CA ILE A 323 9.05 5.90 -13.63
C ILE A 323 9.94 4.89 -14.34
N TYR A 324 9.88 3.64 -13.89
CA TYR A 324 10.69 2.53 -14.42
C TYR A 324 9.79 1.36 -14.79
N CYS A 325 10.16 0.62 -15.83
CA CYS A 325 9.50 -0.65 -16.14
C CYS A 325 9.80 -1.67 -15.03
N ALA A 326 8.78 -2.13 -14.32
CA ALA A 326 8.93 -3.02 -13.16
C ALA A 326 9.60 -4.35 -13.54
N ARG A 327 9.32 -4.86 -14.74
CA ARG A 327 9.89 -6.12 -15.23
C ARG A 327 11.36 -6.02 -15.63
N THR A 328 11.78 -4.89 -16.18
CA THR A 328 13.11 -4.77 -16.82
C THR A 328 14.07 -3.84 -16.09
N GLY A 329 13.60 -3.09 -15.10
CA GLY A 329 14.39 -2.05 -14.43
C GLY A 329 14.74 -0.87 -15.34
N ARG A 330 14.27 -0.84 -16.59
CA ARG A 330 14.59 0.24 -17.52
C ARG A 330 13.81 1.49 -17.17
N PHE A 331 14.53 2.61 -17.14
CA PHE A 331 13.94 3.93 -17.07
C PHE A 331 12.92 4.12 -18.20
N PHE A 332 11.73 4.59 -17.84
CA PHE A 332 10.68 4.91 -18.79
C PHE A 332 10.57 6.41 -18.99
N ARG A 333 10.38 7.16 -17.90
CA ARG A 333 10.18 8.61 -17.91
C ARG A 333 10.39 9.20 -16.52
N ASP A 334 10.64 10.49 -16.44
CA ASP A 334 10.53 11.29 -15.23
C ASP A 334 9.75 12.58 -15.50
N PHE A 335 9.43 13.29 -14.42
CA PHE A 335 8.96 14.65 -14.49
C PHE A 335 9.38 15.42 -13.25
N THR A 336 9.57 16.73 -13.43
CA THR A 336 9.98 17.64 -12.36
C THR A 336 8.77 18.42 -11.90
N ILE A 337 8.56 18.44 -10.60
CA ILE A 337 7.57 19.24 -9.92
C ILE A 337 8.21 20.62 -9.71
N ASP A 338 8.07 21.51 -10.69
CA ASP A 338 8.57 22.89 -10.61
C ASP A 338 7.39 23.86 -10.54
N ARG A 339 7.40 24.73 -9.53
CA ARG A 339 6.50 25.88 -9.40
C ARG A 339 7.27 27.15 -9.03
N GLY A 340 8.31 27.45 -9.80
CA GLY A 340 8.95 28.75 -9.80
C GLY A 340 9.84 29.00 -8.58
N SER A 341 10.82 29.88 -8.77
CA SER A 341 11.90 30.22 -7.86
C SER A 341 11.42 30.80 -6.52
N GLY A 342 11.01 29.94 -5.59
CA GLY A 342 10.81 30.24 -4.17
C GLY A 342 11.87 29.53 -3.32
N PRO A 343 12.23 30.07 -2.14
CA PRO A 343 13.28 29.52 -1.27
C PRO A 343 12.87 28.23 -0.53
N ALA A 344 11.68 27.69 -0.80
CA ALA A 344 11.17 26.50 -0.13
C ALA A 344 11.36 25.27 -1.04
N SER A 345 12.28 24.37 -0.65
CA SER A 345 12.44 23.08 -1.30
C SER A 345 11.13 22.29 -1.24
N LEU A 346 10.64 21.91 -2.43
CA LEU A 346 9.50 21.03 -2.65
C LEU A 346 9.91 19.59 -2.43
N TYR A 347 8.98 18.78 -1.92
CA TYR A 347 9.23 17.35 -1.76
C TYR A 347 8.00 16.48 -1.91
N VAL A 348 8.23 15.23 -2.31
CA VAL A 348 7.17 14.24 -2.49
C VAL A 348 6.77 13.63 -1.14
N GLN A 349 5.57 13.94 -0.68
CA GLN A 349 5.04 13.45 0.59
C GLN A 349 4.26 12.13 0.42
N SER A 350 3.53 11.98 -0.68
CA SER A 350 2.85 10.74 -1.08
C SER A 350 2.63 10.70 -2.59
N LEU A 351 2.46 9.52 -3.16
CA LEU A 351 2.19 9.33 -4.60
C LEU A 351 1.48 8.00 -4.86
N ARG A 352 0.59 7.97 -5.87
CA ARG A 352 -0.18 6.79 -6.28
C ARG A 352 -0.39 6.79 -7.79
N GLY A 353 -0.26 5.64 -8.43
CA GLY A 353 -0.80 5.46 -9.78
C GLY A 353 -2.33 5.50 -9.72
N ASP A 354 -2.95 6.09 -10.73
CA ASP A 354 -4.41 6.03 -10.87
C ASP A 354 -4.79 4.58 -11.26
N PRO A 355 -5.63 3.89 -10.48
CA PRO A 355 -5.99 2.50 -10.75
C PRO A 355 -6.97 2.34 -11.93
N PHE A 356 -7.63 3.42 -12.36
CA PHE A 356 -8.65 3.40 -13.43
C PHE A 356 -8.15 4.02 -14.74
N HIS A 357 -7.19 4.93 -14.67
CA HIS A 357 -6.64 5.62 -15.84
C HIS A 357 -5.16 5.23 -16.04
N PRO A 358 -4.85 4.34 -17.01
CA PRO A 358 -3.48 4.01 -17.37
C PRO A 358 -2.64 5.27 -17.63
N PHE A 359 -1.41 5.27 -17.13
CA PHE A 359 -0.46 6.37 -17.28
C PHE A 359 -0.88 7.70 -16.61
N HIS A 360 -1.90 7.68 -15.76
CA HIS A 360 -2.17 8.75 -14.80
C HIS A 360 -1.64 8.36 -13.42
N LEU A 361 -1.23 9.37 -12.66
CA LEU A 361 -0.84 9.23 -11.27
C LEU A 361 -1.12 10.54 -10.54
N SER A 362 -1.23 10.48 -9.22
CA SER A 362 -1.32 11.66 -8.37
C SER A 362 -0.12 11.73 -7.43
N VAL A 363 0.38 12.94 -7.20
CA VAL A 363 1.48 13.25 -6.30
C VAL A 363 1.00 14.28 -5.29
N LEU A 364 1.16 13.96 -4.02
CA LEU A 364 1.02 14.89 -2.92
C LEU A 364 2.39 15.50 -2.62
N VAL A 365 2.46 16.81 -2.75
CA VAL A 365 3.68 17.61 -2.62
C VAL A 365 3.55 18.50 -1.39
N ALA A 366 4.63 18.57 -0.62
CA ALA A 366 4.74 19.46 0.51
C ALA A 366 6.02 20.27 0.41
N TYR A 367 6.14 21.28 1.26
CA TYR A 367 7.28 22.18 1.31
C TYR A 367 7.97 22.02 2.66
N ASN A 368 9.28 22.25 2.69
CA ASN A 368 10.04 22.26 3.94
C ASN A 368 9.63 23.39 4.91
N HIS A 369 8.86 24.38 4.44
CA HIS A 369 8.34 25.44 5.29
C HIS A 369 7.01 25.05 5.96
N PRO A 370 6.87 25.07 7.30
CA PRO A 370 5.69 24.57 8.02
C PRO A 370 4.36 25.25 7.66
N LEU A 371 4.43 26.50 7.18
CA LEU A 371 3.27 27.31 6.80
C LEU A 371 2.96 27.26 5.30
N ALA A 372 3.82 26.62 4.50
CA ALA A 372 3.57 26.51 3.07
C ALA A 372 2.45 25.48 2.80
N PRO A 373 1.59 25.73 1.79
CA PRO A 373 0.47 24.85 1.48
C PRO A 373 0.96 23.47 1.03
N SER A 374 0.26 22.38 1.35
CA SER A 374 0.47 21.13 0.60
C SER A 374 -0.45 21.10 -0.61
N GLU A 375 0.04 20.56 -1.71
CA GLU A 375 -0.66 20.52 -2.99
C GLU A 375 -0.76 19.09 -3.50
N MET A 376 -1.87 18.78 -4.15
CA MET A 376 -2.07 17.48 -4.79
C MET A 376 -2.17 17.70 -6.30
N LEU A 377 -1.25 17.08 -7.04
CA LEU A 377 -1.11 17.18 -8.48
C LEU A 377 -1.49 15.85 -9.12
N GLU A 378 -2.43 15.89 -10.05
CA GLU A 378 -2.63 14.81 -11.02
C GLU A 378 -1.68 15.01 -12.21
N VAL A 379 -1.08 13.93 -12.69
CA VAL A 379 -0.10 13.93 -13.76
C VAL A 379 -0.51 12.93 -14.84
N ASN A 380 -0.64 13.41 -16.08
CA ASN A 380 -0.86 12.57 -17.26
C ASN A 380 0.46 12.34 -18.01
N LEU A 381 1.04 11.15 -17.87
CA LEU A 381 2.34 10.82 -18.47
C LEU A 381 2.32 10.74 -20.00
N LEU A 382 1.15 10.74 -20.64
CA LEU A 382 1.02 10.64 -22.11
C LEU A 382 0.80 11.97 -22.80
N SER A 383 0.30 12.96 -22.05
CA SER A 383 0.02 14.28 -22.58
C SER A 383 1.27 14.92 -23.19
N ARG A 384 1.06 15.68 -24.27
CA ARG A 384 2.07 16.55 -24.87
C ARG A 384 1.98 17.92 -24.18
N PRO A 385 3.09 18.65 -24.01
CA PRO A 385 3.02 20.04 -23.58
C PRO A 385 2.11 20.81 -24.54
N ASP A 386 1.20 21.61 -23.99
CA ASP A 386 0.34 22.48 -24.79
C ASP A 386 1.23 23.47 -25.54
N PRO A 387 1.19 23.53 -26.89
CA PRO A 387 1.97 24.51 -27.65
C PRO A 387 1.63 25.97 -27.28
N MET A 388 0.54 26.22 -26.54
CA MET A 388 0.16 27.55 -26.06
C MET A 388 0.80 27.98 -24.73
N GLN A 389 1.57 27.12 -24.05
CA GLN A 389 2.29 27.50 -22.81
C GLN A 389 3.80 27.72 -22.98
N VAL A 390 4.31 27.70 -24.23
CA VAL A 390 5.67 28.16 -24.51
C VAL A 390 5.62 29.69 -24.62
N GLU A 391 5.94 30.40 -23.53
CA GLU A 391 6.35 31.80 -23.58
C GLU A 391 7.43 31.95 -24.68
N PRO A 392 7.24 32.82 -25.68
CA PRO A 392 8.24 33.02 -26.74
C PRO A 392 9.39 33.84 -26.17
N SER A 393 10.28 33.20 -25.41
CA SER A 393 11.58 33.75 -25.08
C SER A 393 12.63 33.02 -25.91
N TYR A 394 13.40 33.81 -26.66
CA TYR A 394 14.47 33.44 -27.60
C TYR A 394 14.07 33.10 -29.04
N LEU A 395 13.61 34.12 -29.77
CA LEU A 395 14.10 34.38 -31.12
C LEU A 395 14.41 35.88 -31.26
N ALA A 396 15.60 36.25 -30.78
CA ALA A 396 16.28 37.47 -31.20
C ALA A 396 17.58 37.04 -31.88
N ALA A 397 17.57 37.01 -33.21
CA ALA A 397 18.71 37.17 -34.09
C ALA A 397 18.19 37.68 -35.44
#